data_AF-A0A926EKJ1-F1
#
_entry.id   AF-A0A926EKJ1-F1
#
_cell.length_a   1.000
_cell.length_b   1.000
_cell.length_c   1.000
_cell.angle_alpha   90.00
_cell.angle_beta   90.00
_cell.angle_gamma   90.00
#
_symmetry.space_group_name_H-M   'P 1'
#
loop_
_entity.id
_entity.type
_entity.pdbx_description
1 polymer ?
#
loop_
_entity_poly.entity_id
_entity_poly.type
_entity_poly.pdbx_seq_one_letter_code
_entity_poly.pdbx_strand_id
1 'polypeptide(L)'
;MKSSHKFNDTDAYIQEMLRSFKLIDIRANYEEEIQKAIKNNLSYKEFLLNLIRLEELGKKTRLVNRNIENAGFERYQTFENYDYTFHDHRYTQKLKSLETLDFMYHTQNVILIGPPGVGKSHIATALGIN
;
A
#
# COMPACT_ATOMS: atom_id res chain seq x y z
N MET A 1 -8.47 21.23 -40.93
CA MET A 1 -7.63 20.02 -40.80
C MET A 1 -6.16 20.35 -40.47
N LYS A 2 -5.87 20.99 -39.32
CA LYS A 2 -4.48 21.28 -38.87
C LYS A 2 -4.25 21.08 -37.35
N SER A 3 -5.19 20.51 -36.59
CA SER A 3 -5.04 20.37 -35.13
C SER A 3 -4.38 19.06 -34.68
N SER A 4 -4.27 18.04 -35.53
CA SER A 4 -3.83 16.69 -35.12
C SER A 4 -2.32 16.56 -34.86
N HIS A 5 -1.48 17.47 -35.34
CA HIS A 5 -0.01 17.37 -35.18
C HIS A 5 0.53 17.97 -33.88
N LYS A 6 -0.19 18.93 -33.25
CA LYS A 6 0.26 19.58 -32.00
C LYS A 6 0.00 18.74 -30.74
N PHE A 7 -1.02 17.88 -30.76
CA PHE A 7 -1.37 17.03 -29.61
C PHE A 7 -0.28 15.99 -29.34
N ASN A 8 0.25 15.35 -30.39
CA ASN A 8 1.29 14.32 -30.27
C ASN A 8 2.57 14.84 -29.59
N ASP A 9 2.93 16.11 -29.82
CA ASP A 9 4.11 16.73 -29.23
C ASP A 9 3.88 17.11 -27.75
N THR A 10 2.64 17.49 -27.41
CA THR A 10 2.25 17.83 -26.03
C THR A 10 2.18 16.58 -25.17
N ASP A 11 1.57 15.50 -25.65
CA ASP A 11 1.44 14.24 -24.91
C ASP A 11 2.81 13.57 -24.73
N ALA A 12 3.67 13.59 -25.75
CA ALA A 12 5.04 13.12 -25.64
C ALA A 12 5.82 13.89 -24.57
N TYR A 13 5.69 15.22 -24.54
CA TYR A 13 6.34 16.03 -23.51
C TYR A 13 5.80 15.73 -22.10
N ILE A 14 4.48 15.59 -21.94
CA ILE A 14 3.85 15.21 -20.66
C ILE A 14 4.40 13.86 -20.18
N GLN A 15 4.42 12.86 -21.04
CA GLN A 15 4.92 11.52 -20.73
C GLN A 15 6.38 11.53 -20.26
N GLU A 16 7.24 12.28 -20.96
CA GLU A 16 8.65 12.43 -20.61
C GLU A 16 8.86 13.19 -19.28
N MET A 17 8.08 14.25 -19.02
CA MET A 17 8.15 14.98 -17.75
C MET A 17 7.65 14.13 -16.57
N LEU A 18 6.54 13.41 -16.73
CA LEU A 18 6.03 12.51 -15.70
C LEU A 18 7.01 11.37 -15.41
N ARG A 19 7.72 10.89 -16.44
CA ARG A 19 8.82 9.93 -16.29
C ARG A 19 9.98 10.51 -15.48
N SER A 20 10.47 11.70 -15.83
CA SER A 20 11.63 12.31 -15.17
C SER A 20 11.36 12.65 -13.70
N PHE A 21 10.12 13.06 -13.38
CA PHE A 21 9.66 13.34 -12.02
C PHE A 21 9.29 12.10 -11.21
N LYS A 22 9.37 10.90 -11.81
CA LYS A 22 9.00 9.62 -11.17
C LYS A 22 7.55 9.62 -10.69
N LEU A 23 6.65 10.24 -11.45
CA LEU A 23 5.20 10.24 -11.21
C LEU A 23 4.58 9.05 -11.94
N ILE A 24 4.85 7.86 -11.42
CA ILE A 24 4.65 6.59 -12.14
C ILE A 24 3.16 6.34 -12.37
N ASP A 25 2.32 6.57 -11.36
CA ASP A 25 0.90 6.25 -11.42
C ASP A 25 0.15 7.30 -12.22
N ILE A 26 0.50 8.58 -12.06
CA ILE A 26 -0.04 9.64 -12.92
C ILE A 26 0.32 9.36 -14.37
N ARG A 27 1.58 9.03 -14.68
CA ARG A 27 2.01 8.72 -16.06
C ARG A 27 1.20 7.58 -16.68
N ALA A 28 0.91 6.54 -15.91
CA ALA A 28 0.17 5.39 -16.41
C ALA A 28 -1.32 5.67 -16.63
N ASN A 29 -1.92 6.65 -15.94
CA ASN A 29 -3.38 6.81 -15.91
C ASN A 29 -3.90 8.24 -16.18
N TYR A 30 -3.06 9.24 -16.43
CA TYR A 30 -3.53 10.64 -16.55
C TYR A 30 -4.55 10.83 -17.68
N GLU A 31 -4.42 10.10 -18.79
CA GLU A 31 -5.38 10.16 -19.91
C GLU A 31 -6.77 9.68 -19.47
N GLU A 32 -6.83 8.58 -18.70
CA GLU A 32 -8.07 8.06 -18.15
C GLU A 32 -8.67 9.05 -17.13
N GLU A 33 -7.84 9.65 -16.28
CA GLU A 33 -8.28 10.67 -15.33
C GLU A 33 -8.80 11.94 -16.01
N ILE A 34 -8.23 12.33 -17.15
CA ILE A 34 -8.78 13.42 -17.99
C ILE A 34 -10.18 13.05 -18.49
N GLN A 35 -10.37 11.83 -19.01
CA GLN A 35 -11.68 11.39 -19.47
C GLN A 35 -12.72 11.34 -18.34
N LYS A 36 -12.32 10.88 -17.15
CA LYS A 36 -13.17 10.89 -15.95
C LYS A 36 -13.53 12.31 -15.53
N ALA A 37 -12.58 13.24 -15.56
CA ALA A 37 -12.83 14.64 -15.20
C ALA A 37 -13.83 15.30 -16.15
N ILE A 38 -13.68 15.06 -17.46
CA ILE A 38 -14.61 15.56 -18.48
C ILE A 38 -16.01 14.96 -18.25
N LYS A 39 -16.10 13.64 -18.11
CA LYS A 39 -17.38 12.94 -17.92
C LYS A 39 -18.14 13.39 -16.67
N ASN A 40 -17.42 13.62 -15.57
CA ASN A 40 -18.00 13.98 -14.29
C ASN A 40 -18.08 15.49 -14.04
N ASN A 41 -17.71 16.33 -15.03
CA ASN A 41 -17.63 17.79 -14.91
C ASN A 41 -16.84 18.26 -13.67
N LEU A 42 -15.70 17.62 -13.39
CA LEU A 42 -14.86 17.99 -12.25
C LEU A 42 -14.26 19.38 -12.44
N SER A 43 -14.20 20.15 -11.35
CA SER A 43 -13.41 21.38 -11.33
C SER A 43 -11.91 21.09 -11.51
N TYR A 44 -11.14 22.07 -11.97
CA TYR A 44 -9.68 21.92 -12.11
C TYR A 44 -8.99 21.53 -10.80
N LYS A 45 -9.52 22.00 -9.66
CA LYS A 45 -8.99 21.67 -8.34
C LYS A 45 -9.25 20.20 -7.97
N GLU A 46 -10.44 19.69 -8.28
CA GLU A 46 -10.78 18.28 -8.04
C GLU A 46 -9.98 17.34 -8.94
N PHE A 47 -9.81 17.70 -10.21
CA PHE A 47 -8.96 16.96 -11.13
C PHE A 47 -7.51 16.87 -10.62
N LEU A 48 -6.91 18.01 -10.23
CA LEU A 48 -5.56 18.03 -9.68
C LEU A 48 -5.45 17.19 -8.40
N LEU A 49 -6.45 17.28 -7.52
CA LEU A 49 -6.50 16.47 -6.30
C LEU A 49 -6.53 14.97 -6.60
N ASN A 50 -7.30 14.54 -7.61
CA ASN A 50 -7.38 13.14 -8.01
C ASN A 50 -6.03 12.62 -8.54
N LEU A 51 -5.35 13.39 -9.39
CA LEU A 51 -4.00 13.03 -9.86
C LEU A 51 -3.01 12.88 -8.69
N ILE A 52 -3.02 13.81 -7.74
CA ILE A 52 -2.14 13.75 -6.57
C ILE A 52 -2.45 12.51 -5.72
N ARG A 53 -3.73 12.22 -5.46
CA ARG A 53 -4.16 11.03 -4.70
C ARG A 53 -3.76 9.74 -5.38
N LEU A 54 -3.88 9.68 -6.70
CA LEU A 54 -3.46 8.53 -7.49
C LEU A 54 -1.97 8.23 -7.27
N GLU A 55 -1.11 9.24 -7.37
CA GLU A 55 0.33 9.07 -7.13
C GLU A 55 0.65 8.76 -5.67
N GLU A 56 -0.03 9.40 -4.73
CA GLU A 56 0.15 9.16 -3.29
C GLU A 56 -0.15 7.68 -2.96
N LEU A 57 -1.27 7.17 -3.45
CA LEU A 57 -1.68 5.78 -3.25
C LEU A 57 -0.67 4.81 -3.85
N GLY A 58 -0.28 5.00 -5.10
CA GLY A 58 0.67 4.10 -5.75
C GLY A 58 2.06 4.13 -5.11
N LYS A 59 2.53 5.31 -4.64
CA LYS A 59 3.77 5.41 -3.85
C LYS A 59 3.68 4.66 -2.53
N LYS A 60 2.56 4.80 -1.80
CA LYS A 60 2.31 4.05 -0.55
C LYS A 60 2.33 2.55 -0.80
N THR A 61 1.62 2.06 -1.81
CA THR A 61 1.57 0.64 -2.18
C THR A 61 2.96 0.11 -2.53
N ARG A 62 3.74 0.82 -3.36
CA ARG A 62 5.11 0.40 -3.71
C ARG A 62 6.04 0.37 -2.51
N LEU A 63 5.91 1.33 -1.59
CA LEU A 63 6.70 1.35 -0.36
C LEU A 63 6.38 0.15 0.53
N VAL A 64 5.10 -0.15 0.73
CA VAL A 64 4.64 -1.31 1.51
C VAL A 64 5.17 -2.61 0.88
N ASN A 65 4.96 -2.81 -0.42
CA ASN A 65 5.42 -4.01 -1.12
C ASN A 65 6.93 -4.19 -1.00
N ARG A 66 7.71 -3.12 -1.21
CA ARG A 66 9.16 -3.16 -1.07
C ARG A 66 9.59 -3.50 0.36
N ASN A 67 8.89 -2.98 1.37
CA ASN A 67 9.19 -3.29 2.76
C ASN A 67 8.89 -4.76 3.09
N ILE A 68 7.77 -5.31 2.59
CA ILE A 68 7.41 -6.72 2.73
C ILE A 68 8.45 -7.62 2.05
N GLU A 69 8.86 -7.29 0.82
CA GLU A 69 9.91 -8.01 0.09
C GLU A 69 11.24 -7.99 0.87
N ASN A 70 11.65 -6.82 1.37
CA ASN A 70 12.88 -6.66 2.15
C ASN A 70 12.84 -7.37 3.51
N ALA A 71 11.66 -7.58 4.10
CA ALA A 71 11.51 -8.28 5.36
C ALA A 71 11.81 -9.78 5.25
N GLY A 72 11.79 -10.35 4.03
CA GLY A 72 12.22 -11.73 3.79
C GLY A 72 11.33 -12.79 4.44
N PHE A 73 10.04 -12.50 4.64
CA PHE A 73 9.09 -13.46 5.20
C PHE A 73 8.98 -14.71 4.32
N GLU A 74 9.07 -15.90 4.91
CA GLU A 74 8.94 -17.18 4.18
C GLU A 74 7.54 -17.36 3.56
N ARG A 75 6.50 -16.79 4.18
CA ARG A 75 5.10 -16.89 3.77
C ARG A 75 4.36 -15.62 4.13
N TYR A 76 3.39 -15.21 3.32
CA TYR A 76 2.45 -14.16 3.70
C TYR A 76 1.44 -14.72 4.72
N GLN A 77 1.44 -14.18 5.93
CA GLN A 77 0.58 -14.63 7.02
C GLN A 77 -0.03 -13.43 7.74
N THR A 78 -1.33 -13.48 8.02
CA THR A 78 -2.07 -12.41 8.71
C THR A 78 -2.69 -12.95 10.00
N PHE A 79 -3.11 -12.06 10.91
CA PHE A 79 -3.84 -12.45 12.11
C PHE A 79 -5.19 -13.10 11.80
N GLU A 80 -5.83 -12.73 10.69
CA GLU A 80 -7.08 -13.34 10.20
C GLU A 80 -6.90 -14.83 9.86
N ASN A 81 -5.74 -15.19 9.31
CA ASN A 81 -5.44 -16.57 8.89
C ASN A 81 -4.79 -17.41 10.02
N TYR A 82 -4.69 -16.87 11.23
CA TYR A 82 -4.10 -17.59 12.37
C TYR A 82 -5.12 -18.53 13.04
N ASP A 83 -4.73 -19.77 13.29
CA ASP A 83 -5.56 -20.71 14.04
C ASP A 83 -5.42 -20.49 15.56
N TYR A 84 -6.45 -19.89 16.15
CA TYR A 84 -6.50 -19.61 17.59
C TYR A 84 -6.95 -20.81 18.43
N THR A 85 -7.35 -21.94 17.84
CA THR A 85 -7.88 -23.10 18.58
C THR A 85 -6.85 -23.76 19.49
N PHE A 86 -5.56 -23.56 19.22
CA PHE A 86 -4.44 -24.09 20.00
C PHE A 86 -4.19 -23.34 21.31
N HIS A 87 -4.87 -22.22 21.56
CA HIS A 87 -4.57 -21.31 22.67
C HIS A 87 -5.75 -21.07 23.59
N ASP A 88 -5.44 -20.79 24.86
CA ASP A 88 -6.48 -20.38 25.81
C ASP A 88 -7.06 -18.99 25.45
N HIS A 89 -8.21 -18.68 26.05
CA HIS A 89 -8.89 -17.42 25.78
C HIS A 89 -8.03 -16.19 26.13
N ARG A 90 -7.18 -16.28 27.16
CA ARG A 90 -6.33 -15.16 27.61
C ARG A 90 -5.21 -14.89 26.62
N TYR A 91 -4.58 -15.93 26.07
CA TYR A 91 -3.56 -15.81 25.04
C TYR A 91 -4.16 -15.23 23.75
N THR A 92 -5.35 -15.70 23.36
CA THR A 92 -6.07 -15.14 22.20
C THR A 92 -6.36 -13.66 22.37
N GLN A 93 -6.84 -13.22 23.54
CA GLN A 93 -7.03 -11.78 23.81
C GLN A 93 -5.71 -10.99 23.72
N LYS A 94 -4.62 -11.55 24.25
CA LYS A 94 -3.31 -10.90 24.17
C LYS A 94 -2.79 -10.80 22.73
N LEU A 95 -2.95 -11.83 21.91
CA LEU A 95 -2.62 -11.75 20.48
C LEU A 95 -3.43 -10.68 19.76
N LYS A 96 -4.75 -10.60 20.01
CA LYS A 96 -5.60 -9.55 19.44
C LYS A 96 -5.15 -8.14 19.86
N SER A 97 -4.63 -7.98 21.08
CA SER A 97 -4.05 -6.70 21.49
C SER A 97 -2.73 -6.36 20.78
N LEU A 98 -2.02 -7.35 20.22
CA LEU A 98 -0.83 -7.09 19.40
C LEU A 98 -1.20 -6.66 17.98
N GLU A 99 -2.37 -7.05 17.48
CA GLU A 99 -2.90 -6.65 16.16
C GLU A 99 -3.08 -5.13 16.04
N THR A 100 -3.36 -4.42 17.16
CA THR A 100 -3.48 -2.96 17.17
C THR A 100 -2.14 -2.22 17.07
N LEU A 101 -1.02 -2.95 17.19
CA LEU A 101 0.33 -2.40 17.27
C LEU A 101 0.54 -1.39 18.43
N ASP A 102 -0.32 -1.40 19.47
CA ASP A 102 -0.23 -0.48 20.61
C ASP A 102 1.11 -0.55 21.35
N PHE A 103 1.75 -1.72 21.36
CA PHE A 103 3.06 -1.93 21.96
C PHE A 103 4.13 -1.02 21.32
N MET A 104 3.99 -0.64 20.04
CA MET A 104 4.92 0.28 19.38
C MET A 104 4.82 1.70 19.94
N TYR A 105 3.59 2.19 20.18
CA TYR A 105 3.37 3.50 20.79
C TYR A 105 3.88 3.57 22.22
N HIS A 106 3.82 2.45 22.94
CA HIS A 106 4.32 2.33 24.31
C HIS A 106 5.80 1.92 24.40
N THR A 107 6.50 1.80 23.26
CA THR A 107 7.92 1.38 23.21
C THR A 107 8.19 0.05 23.93
N GLN A 108 7.24 -0.88 23.85
CA GLN A 108 7.30 -2.19 24.50
C GLN A 108 7.90 -3.23 23.56
N ASN A 109 8.67 -4.16 24.13
CA ASN A 109 9.21 -5.30 23.39
C ASN A 109 8.21 -6.45 23.38
N VAL A 110 8.01 -7.08 22.22
CA VAL A 110 7.23 -8.31 22.08
C VAL A 110 8.19 -9.50 22.00
N ILE A 111 8.05 -10.45 22.92
CA ILE A 111 8.83 -11.68 22.93
C ILE A 111 7.89 -12.87 22.78
N LEU A 112 8.07 -13.65 21.70
CA LEU A 112 7.27 -14.84 21.43
C LEU A 112 8.02 -16.09 21.92
N ILE A 113 7.49 -16.75 22.96
CA ILE A 113 8.12 -17.93 23.59
C ILE A 113 7.14 -19.10 23.58
N GLY A 114 7.62 -20.29 23.20
CA GLY A 114 6.82 -21.52 23.23
C GLY A 114 7.44 -22.66 22.42
N PRO A 115 6.91 -23.90 22.53
CA PRO A 115 7.38 -25.08 21.81
C PRO A 115 7.45 -24.87 20.28
N PRO A 116 8.26 -25.63 19.53
CA PRO A 116 8.24 -25.58 18.06
C PRO A 116 6.84 -25.91 17.52
N GLY A 117 6.44 -25.31 16.40
CA GLY A 117 5.15 -25.59 15.74
C GLY A 117 3.92 -24.81 16.23
N VAL A 118 4.00 -24.04 17.33
CA VAL A 118 2.83 -23.30 17.89
C VAL A 118 2.50 -21.96 17.18
N GLY A 119 3.03 -21.75 15.97
CA GLY A 119 2.73 -20.56 15.16
C GLY A 119 3.46 -19.26 15.54
N LYS A 120 4.59 -19.33 16.25
CA LYS A 120 5.41 -18.13 16.57
C LYS A 120 5.87 -17.35 15.33
N SER A 121 6.38 -18.05 14.31
CA SER A 121 6.78 -17.43 13.04
C SER A 121 5.59 -16.82 12.31
N HIS A 122 4.38 -17.40 12.47
CA HIS A 122 3.15 -16.83 11.92
C HIS A 122 2.81 -15.51 12.59
N ILE A 123 2.79 -15.47 13.91
CA ILE A 123 2.51 -14.25 14.66
C ILE A 123 3.54 -13.17 14.33
N ALA A 124 4.83 -13.49 14.28
CA ALA A 124 5.88 -12.53 13.94
C ALA A 124 5.70 -11.97 12.52
N THR A 125 5.34 -12.82 11.56
CA THR A 125 5.09 -12.42 10.18
C THR A 125 3.82 -11.58 10.06
N ALA A 126 2.73 -11.97 10.73
CA ALA A 126 1.49 -11.21 10.79
C ALA A 126 1.68 -9.82 11.39
N LEU A 127 2.51 -9.68 12.43
CA LEU A 127 2.87 -8.39 12.99
C LEU A 127 3.63 -7.50 12.01
N GLY A 128 4.51 -8.08 11.19
CA GLY A 128 5.28 -7.32 10.21
C GLY A 128 4.54 -6.97 8.93
N ILE A 129 3.43 -7.66 8.65
CA ILE A 129 2.55 -7.39 7.50
C ILE A 129 1.49 -6.32 7.83
N ASN A 130 1.10 -6.20 9.10
CA ASN A 130 0.02 -5.30 9.56
C ASN A 130 0.33 -3.81 9.38
#